data_AF-A0A6G0X1H7-F1
#
_entry.id   AF-A0A6G0X1H7-F1
#
_cell.length_a   1.000
_cell.length_b   1.000
_cell.length_c   1.000
_cell.angle_alpha   90.00
_cell.angle_beta   90.00
_cell.angle_gamma   90.00
#
_symmetry.space_group_name_H-M   'P 1'
#
loop_
_entity.id
_entity.type
_entity.pdbx_description
1 polymer ?
#
loop_
_entity_poly.entity_id
_entity_poly.type
_entity_poly.pdbx_seq_one_letter_code
_entity_poly.pdbx_strand_id
1 'polypeptide(L)'
;MVYKKRQNEASNIFRYKKRKYTKDVQEEAEFDHRGNKTRQLYQKINSIKGKYKKYNKFLKNDDGSLVTEQNKILEKWKHYFG
;
A
#
# COMPACT_ATOMS: atom_id res chain seq x y z
N MET A 1 -20.54 14.14 -8.22
CA MET A 1 -19.33 14.81 -7.66
C MET A 1 -18.66 14.02 -6.53
N VAL A 2 -19.41 13.36 -5.65
CA VAL A 2 -18.88 12.57 -4.50
C VAL A 2 -17.95 11.41 -4.94
N TYR A 3 -18.35 10.62 -5.95
CA TYR A 3 -17.54 9.52 -6.50
C TYR A 3 -16.11 9.94 -6.91
N LYS A 4 -15.99 10.97 -7.77
CA LYS A 4 -14.69 11.48 -8.24
C LYS A 4 -13.81 11.98 -7.07
N LYS A 5 -14.43 12.60 -6.05
CA LYS A 5 -13.72 13.05 -4.85
C LYS A 5 -13.13 11.87 -4.07
N ARG A 6 -13.93 10.84 -3.80
CA ARG A 6 -13.47 9.62 -3.12
C ARG A 6 -12.41 8.86 -3.92
N GLN A 7 -12.53 8.83 -5.26
CA GLN A 7 -11.50 8.25 -6.13
C GLN A 7 -10.17 9.02 -6.03
N ASN A 8 -10.21 10.35 -6.01
CA ASN A 8 -9.03 11.18 -5.85
C ASN A 8 -8.39 11.01 -4.47
N GLU A 9 -9.18 10.96 -3.40
CA GLU A 9 -8.72 10.68 -2.04
C GLU A 9 -8.01 9.32 -1.96
N ALA A 10 -8.63 8.25 -2.49
CA ALA A 10 -8.02 6.92 -2.54
C ALA A 10 -6.69 6.93 -3.33
N SER A 11 -6.67 7.61 -4.48
CA SER A 11 -5.44 7.77 -5.28
C SER A 11 -4.34 8.50 -4.51
N ASN A 12 -4.68 9.55 -3.77
CA ASN A 12 -3.74 10.30 -2.95
C ASN A 12 -3.18 9.44 -1.81
N ILE A 13 -4.02 8.62 -1.15
CA ILE A 13 -3.58 7.66 -0.13
C ILE A 13 -2.59 6.66 -0.73
N PHE A 14 -2.85 6.10 -1.91
CA PHE A 14 -1.93 5.17 -2.56
C PHE A 14 -0.61 5.83 -2.95
N ARG A 15 -0.64 7.07 -3.49
CA ARG A 15 0.56 7.84 -3.81
C ARG A 15 1.39 8.11 -2.55
N TYR A 16 0.75 8.54 -1.47
CA TYR A 16 1.41 8.79 -0.19
C TYR A 16 2.05 7.52 0.35
N LYS A 17 1.32 6.40 0.41
CA LYS A 17 1.86 5.11 0.89
C LYS A 17 3.03 4.62 0.05
N LYS A 18 2.98 4.81 -1.28
CA LYS A 18 4.10 4.48 -2.16
C LYS A 18 5.34 5.33 -1.85
N ARG A 19 5.18 6.65 -1.68
CA ARG A 19 6.28 7.55 -1.31
C ARG A 19 6.89 7.18 0.05
N LYS A 20 6.04 6.91 1.04
CA LYS A 20 6.48 6.49 2.37
C LYS A 20 7.31 5.20 2.30
N TYR A 21 6.80 4.18 1.63
CA TYR A 21 7.54 2.93 1.42
C TYR A 21 8.91 3.17 0.77
N THR A 22 8.99 3.98 -0.30
CA THR A 22 10.28 4.27 -0.94
C THR A 22 11.26 4.98 0.00
N LYS A 23 10.76 5.92 0.81
CA LYS A 23 11.57 6.63 1.81
C LYS A 23 12.10 5.65 2.88
N ASP A 24 11.23 4.81 3.42
CA ASP A 24 11.59 3.83 4.46
C ASP A 24 12.69 2.87 3.93
N VAL A 25 12.54 2.34 2.71
CA VAL A 25 13.57 1.46 2.10
C VAL A 25 14.88 2.22 1.81
N GLN A 26 14.82 3.51 1.46
CA GLN A 26 16.02 4.32 1.26
C GLN A 26 16.77 4.55 2.58
N GLU A 27 16.08 4.92 3.65
CA GLU A 27 16.68 5.12 4.98
C GLU A 27 17.33 3.82 5.48
N GLU A 28 16.65 2.70 5.28
CA GLU A 28 17.18 1.37 5.57
C GLU A 28 18.41 0.98 4.73
N ALA A 29 18.48 1.41 3.47
CA ALA A 29 19.63 1.18 2.61
C ALA A 29 20.83 2.04 3.03
N GLU A 30 20.60 3.29 3.43
CA GLU A 30 21.65 4.17 3.97
C GLU A 30 22.25 3.60 5.26
N PHE A 31 21.42 3.03 6.14
CA PHE A 31 21.89 2.33 7.34
C PHE A 31 22.78 1.13 7.00
N ASP A 32 22.36 0.30 6.03
CA ASP A 32 23.16 -0.85 5.59
C ASP A 32 24.48 -0.43 4.94
N HIS A 33 24.47 0.65 4.17
CA HIS A 33 25.68 1.21 3.57
C HIS A 33 26.70 1.62 4.65
N ARG A 34 26.26 2.38 5.67
CA ARG A 34 27.11 2.80 6.80
C ARG A 34 27.63 1.60 7.60
N GLY A 35 26.85 0.52 7.67
CA GLY A 35 27.22 -0.72 8.34
C GLY A 35 28.07 -1.69 7.50
N ASN A 36 28.52 -1.31 6.31
CA ASN A 36 29.22 -2.18 5.35
C ASN A 36 28.45 -3.49 5.02
N LYS A 37 27.12 -3.44 5.07
CA LYS A 37 26.21 -4.57 4.77
C LYS A 37 25.85 -4.60 3.28
N THR A 38 26.87 -4.80 2.44
CA THR A 38 26.75 -4.70 0.98
C THR A 38 25.65 -5.58 0.39
N ARG A 39 25.48 -6.82 0.89
CA ARG A 39 24.44 -7.73 0.38
C ARG A 39 23.04 -7.20 0.67
N GLN A 40 22.78 -6.75 1.89
CA GLN A 40 21.49 -6.22 2.32
C GLN A 40 21.15 -4.92 1.57
N LEU A 41 22.14 -4.05 1.39
CA LEU A 41 22.03 -2.85 0.57
C LEU A 41 21.54 -3.18 -0.85
N TYR A 42 22.21 -4.10 -1.55
CA TYR A 42 21.79 -4.47 -2.91
C TYR A 42 20.44 -5.17 -2.97
N GLN A 43 20.08 -5.97 -1.95
CA GLN A 43 18.74 -6.57 -1.85
C GLN A 43 17.65 -5.49 -1.75
N LYS A 44 17.87 -4.45 -0.95
CA LYS A 44 16.94 -3.31 -0.81
C LYS A 44 16.88 -2.46 -2.08
N ILE A 45 18.02 -2.15 -2.70
CA ILE A 45 18.04 -1.44 -3.99
C ILE A 45 17.27 -2.22 -5.06
N ASN A 46 17.46 -3.54 -5.12
CA ASN A 46 16.74 -4.40 -6.07
C ASN A 46 15.24 -4.49 -5.76
N SER A 47 14.84 -4.42 -4.49
CA SER A 47 13.41 -4.37 -4.12
C SER A 47 12.74 -3.07 -4.54
N ILE A 48 13.47 -1.93 -4.55
CA ILE A 48 13.00 -0.65 -5.09
C ILE A 48 12.82 -0.70 -6.60
N LYS A 49 13.72 -1.37 -7.33
CA LYS A 49 13.58 -1.60 -8.78
C LYS A 49 12.32 -2.43 -9.11
N GLY A 50 11.88 -3.27 -8.17
CA GLY A 50 10.58 -3.93 -8.24
C GLY A 50 9.43 -2.91 -8.21
N LYS A 51 8.40 -3.11 -9.05
CA LYS A 51 7.19 -2.27 -8.99
C LYS A 51 6.61 -2.34 -7.57
N TYR A 52 6.30 -1.19 -6.97
CA TYR A 52 5.57 -1.13 -5.69
C TYR A 52 4.34 -2.04 -5.74
N LYS A 53 4.38 -3.14 -4.99
CA LYS A 53 3.25 -4.07 -4.87
C LYS A 53 2.33 -3.50 -3.80
N LYS A 54 1.15 -3.05 -4.21
CA LYS A 54 0.12 -2.62 -3.26
C LYS A 54 -0.16 -3.80 -2.31
N TYR A 55 -0.08 -3.56 -1.01
CA TYR A 55 -0.55 -4.54 -0.04
C TYR A 55 -2.06 -4.69 -0.20
N ASN A 56 -2.48 -5.81 -0.79
CA ASN A 56 -3.88 -6.19 -0.80
C ASN A 56 -4.26 -6.56 0.63
N LYS A 57 -5.21 -5.82 1.21
CA LYS A 57 -5.81 -6.16 2.50
C LYS A 57 -7.17 -6.78 2.24
N PHE A 58 -7.52 -7.79 3.05
CA PHE A 58 -8.88 -8.31 3.05
C PHE A 58 -9.86 -7.24 3.52
N LEU A 59 -11.03 -7.22 2.90
CA LEU A 59 -12.14 -6.38 3.33
C LEU A 59 -12.67 -6.93 4.65
N LYS A 60 -12.84 -6.06 5.65
CA LYS A 60 -13.35 -6.43 6.97
C LYS A 60 -14.68 -5.77 7.23
N ASN A 61 -15.51 -6.44 8.03
CA ASN A 61 -16.69 -5.89 8.70
C ASN A 61 -16.28 -5.06 9.91
N ASP A 62 -17.23 -4.28 10.44
CA ASP A 62 -17.00 -3.40 11.59
C ASP A 62 -16.70 -4.20 12.86
N ASP A 63 -17.19 -5.44 12.92
CA ASP A 63 -16.87 -6.46 13.94
C ASP A 63 -15.48 -7.11 13.74
N GLY A 64 -14.74 -6.73 12.69
CA GLY A 64 -13.43 -7.26 12.35
C GLY A 64 -13.42 -8.57 11.55
N SER A 65 -14.57 -9.18 11.28
CA SER A 65 -14.70 -10.40 10.48
C SER A 65 -14.37 -10.15 9.00
N LEU A 66 -13.91 -11.18 8.28
CA LEU A 66 -13.56 -11.05 6.86
C LEU A 66 -14.83 -11.08 5.98
N VAL A 67 -14.90 -10.16 5.02
CA VAL A 67 -15.94 -10.19 3.99
C VAL A 67 -15.47 -11.09 2.85
N THR A 68 -16.06 -12.28 2.76
CA THR A 68 -15.75 -13.28 1.74
C THR A 68 -16.83 -13.36 0.65
N GLU A 69 -18.08 -13.03 0.99
CA GLU A 69 -19.21 -13.10 0.06
C GLU A 69 -19.17 -11.98 -0.98
N GLN A 70 -19.27 -12.36 -2.26
CA GLN A 70 -19.15 -11.44 -3.39
C GLN A 70 -20.21 -10.34 -3.38
N ASN A 71 -21.46 -10.66 -3.01
CA ASN A 71 -22.54 -9.67 -2.90
C ASN A 71 -22.27 -8.63 -1.82
N LYS A 72 -21.79 -9.05 -0.64
CA LYS A 72 -21.42 -8.15 0.46
C LYS A 72 -20.22 -7.26 0.11
N ILE A 73 -19.27 -7.79 -0.67
CA ILE A 73 -18.16 -6.98 -1.21
C ILE A 73 -18.70 -5.89 -2.15
N LEU A 74 -19.60 -6.24 -3.06
CA LEU A 74 -20.20 -5.29 -4.00
C LEU A 74 -21.02 -4.22 -3.29
N GLU A 75 -21.82 -4.59 -2.29
CA GLU A 75 -22.58 -3.63 -1.47
C GLU A 75 -21.67 -2.65 -0.74
N LYS A 76 -20.56 -3.14 -0.15
CA LYS A 76 -19.58 -2.26 0.48
C LYS A 76 -18.93 -1.29 -0.50
N TRP A 77 -18.60 -1.74 -1.70
CA TRP A 77 -18.09 -0.85 -2.74
C TRP A 77 -19.13 0.18 -3.19
N LYS A 78 -20.40 -0.23 -3.33
CA LYS A 78 -21.51 0.69 -3.61
C LYS A 78 -21.68 1.72 -2.50
N HIS A 79 -21.61 1.33 -1.23
CA HIS A 79 -21.66 2.27 -0.10
C HIS A 79 -20.43 3.19 -0.06
N TYR A 80 -19.24 2.65 -0.36
CA TYR A 80 -17.99 3.41 -0.33
C TYR A 80 -17.85 4.38 -1.49
N PHE A 81 -18.46 4.11 -2.65
CA PHE A 81 -18.30 4.94 -3.85
C PHE A 81 -19.57 5.65 -4.31
N GLY A 82 -20.75 5.13 -3.98
CA GLY A 82 -22.05 5.81 -4.09
C GLY A 82 -22.11 7.03 -3.19
#